data_AF-A0A818R4H7-F1
#
_entry.id   AF-A0A818R4H7-F1
#
_cell.length_a   1.000
_cell.length_b   1.000
_cell.length_c   1.000
_cell.angle_alpha   90.00
_cell.angle_beta   90.00
_cell.angle_gamma   90.00
#
_symmetry.space_group_name_H-M   'P 1'
#
loop_
_entity.id
_entity.type
_entity.pdbx_description
1 polymer ?
#
loop_
_entity_poly.entity_id
_entity_poly.type
_entity_poly.pdbx_seq_one_letter_code
_entity_poly.pdbx_strand_id
1 'polypeptide(L)'
;MINNTLFNRVYLLFILLNTQCLTLKLRSIQLNMYMTTSFDFCMRYLTRNSMTGCSSHKSGNRGRLIDISSLNQLLSYKYSYPIIVLVPSRKDILDFAIFHAPMIVGILIDGKIMNTTNNHHFTEVNNCPENLIDLSISTNCSIRKNKYGINFRGISIDKPIFLLTNQTIVDDLRKISYLYNQQQISKGKYINVHMKSYAYGIKNAQICNRRSKSTYFDAGAQSTAFGVVTLFGLAWLLGRINLSQLLISNNNNKDIVFLFINGENWNYYGTLELSKIILEKRFPYKIDKSSNEDNLHPIESEHIDIMINIDQLGINHNHTYILYDNTHPFLEKFK
;
A
#
# COMPACT_ATOMS: atom_id res chain seq x y z
N MET A 1 -42.45 55.77 -4.53
CA MET A 1 -41.85 54.42 -4.43
C MET A 1 -40.41 54.51 -4.91
N ILE A 2 -39.46 54.61 -3.98
CA ILE A 2 -38.03 54.70 -4.30
C ILE A 2 -37.54 53.30 -4.65
N ASN A 3 -36.86 53.16 -5.79
CA ASN A 3 -36.41 51.87 -6.33
C ASN A 3 -35.45 51.16 -5.37
N ASN A 4 -35.96 50.13 -4.68
CA ASN A 4 -35.24 49.23 -3.76
C ASN A 4 -34.11 48.41 -4.40
N THR A 5 -33.95 48.46 -5.72
CA THR A 5 -33.01 47.62 -6.47
C THR A 5 -31.55 48.03 -6.26
N LEU A 6 -31.27 49.33 -6.11
CA LEU A 6 -29.89 49.81 -5.92
C LEU A 6 -29.38 49.53 -4.51
N PHE A 7 -30.26 49.72 -3.50
CA PHE A 7 -29.94 49.45 -2.10
C PHE A 7 -29.65 47.96 -1.87
N ASN A 8 -30.45 47.07 -2.46
CA ASN A 8 -30.21 45.63 -2.39
C ASN A 8 -28.89 45.21 -3.06
N ARG A 9 -28.50 45.83 -4.17
CA ARG A 9 -27.21 45.52 -4.84
C ARG A 9 -26.01 45.94 -4.00
N VAL A 10 -26.04 47.13 -3.38
CA VAL A 10 -24.96 47.62 -2.50
C VAL A 10 -24.86 46.76 -1.25
N TYR A 11 -26.00 46.41 -0.63
CA TYR A 11 -26.02 45.57 0.57
C TYR A 11 -25.47 44.15 0.29
N LEU A 12 -25.83 43.55 -0.84
CA LEU A 12 -25.31 42.24 -1.25
C LEU A 12 -23.80 42.29 -1.50
N LEU A 13 -23.29 43.34 -2.13
CA LEU A 13 -21.86 43.53 -2.37
C LEU A 13 -21.10 43.68 -1.04
N PHE A 14 -21.68 44.41 -0.08
CA PHE A 14 -21.11 44.60 1.26
C PHE A 14 -21.08 43.28 2.06
N ILE A 15 -22.12 42.44 1.94
CA ILE A 15 -22.12 41.09 2.53
C ILE A 15 -21.06 40.20 1.89
N LEU A 16 -20.92 40.23 0.56
CA LEU A 16 -19.91 39.42 -0.15
C LEU A 16 -18.48 39.85 0.21
N LEU A 17 -18.21 41.16 0.32
CA LEU A 17 -16.89 41.68 0.73
C LEU A 17 -16.55 41.31 2.19
N ASN A 18 -17.51 41.40 3.11
CA ASN A 18 -17.26 41.07 4.52
C ASN A 18 -17.11 39.56 4.76
N THR A 19 -17.84 38.72 4.02
CA THR A 19 -17.71 37.26 4.12
C THR A 19 -16.35 36.77 3.59
N GLN A 20 -15.78 37.43 2.57
CA GLN A 20 -14.42 37.12 2.10
C GLN A 20 -13.32 37.54 3.09
N CYS A 21 -13.46 38.69 3.77
CA CYS A 21 -12.45 39.14 4.73
C CYS A 21 -12.38 38.24 5.98
N LEU A 22 -13.53 37.73 6.46
CA LEU A 22 -13.60 36.80 7.59
C LEU A 22 -12.92 35.46 7.30
N THR A 23 -13.04 34.93 6.07
CA THR A 23 -12.44 33.64 5.70
C THR A 23 -10.90 33.71 5.64
N LEU A 24 -10.33 34.85 5.23
CA LEU A 24 -8.88 35.07 5.24
C LEU A 24 -8.29 35.11 6.66
N LYS A 25 -8.97 35.78 7.61
CA LYS A 25 -8.50 35.88 9.00
C LYS A 25 -8.57 34.54 9.75
N LEU A 26 -9.62 33.75 9.51
CA LEU A 26 -9.74 32.39 10.05
C LEU A 26 -8.65 31.44 9.54
N ARG A 27 -8.27 31.57 8.26
CA ARG A 27 -7.18 30.79 7.67
C ARG A 27 -5.83 31.08 8.34
N SER A 28 -5.60 32.33 8.74
CA SER A 28 -4.40 32.74 9.49
C SER A 28 -4.30 32.06 10.86
N ILE A 29 -5.40 31.98 11.62
CA ILE A 29 -5.41 31.33 12.94
C ILE A 29 -5.15 29.82 12.80
N GLN A 30 -5.78 29.16 11.82
CA GLN A 30 -5.55 27.75 11.57
C GLN A 30 -4.10 27.45 11.20
N LEU A 31 -3.48 28.26 10.33
CA LEU A 31 -2.07 28.11 9.96
C LEU A 31 -1.11 28.34 11.14
N ASN A 32 -1.49 29.18 12.10
CA ASN A 32 -0.71 29.41 13.32
C ASN A 32 -0.89 28.30 14.38
N MET A 33 -1.96 27.51 14.29
CA MET A 33 -2.29 26.45 15.25
C MET A 33 -1.96 25.04 14.76
N TYR A 34 -2.02 24.81 13.45
CA TYR A 34 -1.91 23.48 12.85
C TYR A 34 -0.81 23.43 11.80
N MET A 35 -0.01 22.37 11.90
CA MET A 35 0.93 21.97 10.86
C MET A 35 0.35 20.75 10.15
N THR A 36 0.15 20.84 8.83
CA THR A 36 -0.23 19.69 8.00
C THR A 36 1.00 19.13 7.30
N THR A 37 1.06 17.81 7.20
CA THR A 37 2.22 17.09 6.67
C THR A 37 1.77 16.13 5.57
N SER A 38 2.66 15.85 4.62
CA SER A 38 2.48 14.74 3.68
C SER A 38 2.88 13.44 4.37
N PHE A 39 2.04 12.41 4.26
CA PHE A 39 2.28 11.10 4.86
C PHE A 39 1.62 10.02 4.02
N ASP A 40 2.20 8.82 4.08
CA ASP A 40 1.48 7.60 3.72
C ASP A 40 0.79 7.05 4.96
N PHE A 41 -0.25 6.25 4.79
CA PHE A 41 -0.99 5.71 5.92
C PHE A 41 -1.41 4.26 5.70
N CYS A 42 -1.44 3.52 6.80
CA CYS A 42 -2.01 2.20 6.84
C CYS A 42 -3.53 2.28 6.63
N MET A 43 -4.01 1.56 5.62
CA MET A 43 -5.42 1.50 5.24
C MET A 43 -6.08 0.23 5.73
N ARG A 44 -7.41 0.25 5.90
CA ARG A 44 -8.19 -0.95 6.18
C ARG A 44 -8.54 -1.67 4.89
N TYR A 45 -8.25 -2.97 4.86
CA TYR A 45 -8.65 -3.89 3.81
C TYR A 45 -9.74 -4.82 4.33
N LEU A 46 -10.60 -5.26 3.42
CA LEU A 46 -11.67 -6.20 3.73
C LEU A 46 -11.42 -7.49 2.97
N THR A 47 -11.43 -8.61 3.68
CA THR A 47 -11.41 -9.94 3.08
C THR A 47 -12.83 -10.51 3.04
N ARG A 48 -13.01 -11.71 2.49
CA ARG A 48 -14.30 -12.41 2.52
C ARG A 48 -14.87 -12.54 3.93
N ASN A 49 -14.01 -12.85 4.91
CA ASN A 49 -14.43 -13.24 6.26
C ASN A 49 -13.96 -12.29 7.36
N SER A 50 -13.07 -11.34 7.06
CA SER A 50 -12.44 -10.47 8.06
C SER A 50 -12.15 -9.07 7.52
N MET A 51 -11.58 -8.23 8.38
CA MET A 51 -10.98 -6.95 8.03
C MET A 51 -9.56 -6.91 8.59
N THR A 52 -8.68 -6.23 7.90
CA THR A 52 -7.26 -6.09 8.27
C THR A 52 -6.78 -4.67 8.00
N GLY A 53 -5.58 -4.32 8.45
CA GLY A 53 -5.03 -2.98 8.36
C GLY A 53 -5.59 -2.01 9.41
N CYS A 54 -5.48 -0.71 9.17
CA CYS A 54 -5.65 0.31 10.20
C CYS A 54 -6.86 1.21 10.00
N SER A 55 -7.43 1.72 11.09
CA SER A 55 -8.44 2.78 11.04
C SER A 55 -8.33 3.69 12.26
N SER A 56 -8.60 4.98 12.08
CA SER A 56 -8.90 5.87 13.20
C SER A 56 -10.37 5.75 13.64
N HIS A 57 -10.73 6.38 14.75
CA HIS A 57 -12.10 6.75 15.07
C HIS A 57 -12.66 7.75 14.04
N LYS A 58 -13.98 7.86 13.95
CA LYS A 58 -14.67 8.75 13.00
C LYS A 58 -14.31 10.23 13.21
N SER A 59 -14.17 10.64 14.46
CA SER A 59 -13.69 11.97 14.86
C SER A 59 -12.17 12.12 14.76
N GLY A 60 -11.44 11.06 14.43
CA GLY A 60 -9.99 10.93 14.49
C GLY A 60 -9.47 10.65 15.90
N ASN A 61 -8.21 10.23 15.98
CA ASN A 61 -7.53 9.89 17.22
C ASN A 61 -6.66 11.08 17.63
N ARG A 62 -6.74 11.47 18.91
CA ARG A 62 -5.98 12.59 19.45
C ARG A 62 -5.15 12.12 20.63
N GLY A 63 -3.91 12.58 20.70
CA GLY A 63 -3.02 12.25 21.80
C GLY A 63 -1.81 13.16 21.84
N ARG A 64 -1.13 13.14 22.98
CA ARG A 64 0.15 13.85 23.14
C ARG A 64 1.23 13.18 22.30
N LEU A 65 2.01 13.98 21.57
CA LEU A 65 3.15 13.47 20.80
C LEU A 65 4.32 13.11 21.73
N ILE A 66 4.83 11.89 21.58
CA ILE A 66 6.01 11.39 22.28
C ILE A 66 6.98 10.80 21.26
N ASP A 67 8.21 11.28 21.24
CA ASP A 67 9.29 10.70 20.44
C ASP A 67 9.92 9.53 21.19
N ILE A 68 9.89 8.35 20.59
CA ILE A 68 10.33 7.09 21.18
C ILE A 68 11.48 6.54 20.35
N SER A 69 12.67 6.54 20.93
CA SER A 69 13.90 6.06 20.30
C SER A 69 14.15 4.56 20.53
N SER A 70 13.59 4.00 21.60
CA SER A 70 13.85 2.62 22.03
C SER A 70 12.65 1.97 22.71
N LEU A 71 12.61 0.63 22.70
CA LEU A 71 11.56 -0.15 23.38
C LEU A 71 11.56 0.10 24.90
N ASN A 72 12.75 0.21 25.52
CA ASN A 72 12.86 0.50 26.95
C ASN A 72 12.26 1.85 27.32
N GLN A 73 12.45 2.87 26.47
CA GLN A 73 11.82 4.17 26.66
C GLN A 73 10.29 4.02 26.61
N LEU A 74 9.76 3.25 25.67
CA LEU A 74 8.32 3.01 25.56
C LEU A 74 7.76 2.27 26.79
N LEU A 75 8.47 1.25 27.28
CA LEU A 75 8.10 0.47 28.47
C LEU A 75 8.06 1.33 29.75
N SER A 76 8.84 2.41 29.81
CA SER A 76 8.89 3.30 30.97
C SER A 76 7.64 4.19 31.12
N TYR A 77 6.84 4.35 30.05
CA TYR A 77 5.64 5.19 30.09
C TYR A 77 4.50 4.47 30.82
N LYS A 78 4.05 5.06 31.94
CA LYS A 78 2.90 4.57 32.69
C LYS A 78 1.58 5.02 32.06
N TYR A 79 0.59 4.12 32.08
CA TYR A 79 -0.78 4.34 31.63
C TYR A 79 -1.41 5.53 32.36
N SER A 80 -1.48 6.69 31.70
CA SER A 80 -2.08 7.89 32.31
C SER A 80 -2.92 8.71 31.33
N TYR A 81 -2.61 8.71 30.03
CA TYR A 81 -3.40 9.42 29.02
C TYR A 81 -3.15 8.89 27.60
N PRO A 82 -4.03 9.19 26.63
CA PRO A 82 -3.83 8.86 25.22
C PRO A 82 -2.58 9.53 24.62
N ILE A 83 -1.71 8.75 24.00
CA ILE A 83 -0.47 9.22 23.38
C ILE A 83 -0.41 8.84 21.91
N ILE A 84 0.29 9.66 21.13
CA ILE A 84 0.71 9.34 19.77
C ILE A 84 2.22 9.26 19.79
N VAL A 85 2.76 8.14 19.31
CA VAL A 85 4.20 7.89 19.33
C VAL A 85 4.80 8.16 17.95
N LEU A 86 5.95 8.85 17.92
CA LEU A 86 6.85 8.87 16.77
C LEU A 86 7.94 7.83 17.04
N VAL A 87 8.04 6.81 16.19
CA VAL A 87 8.94 5.67 16.36
C VAL A 87 9.85 5.52 15.15
N PRO A 88 11.08 5.01 15.30
CA PRO A 88 11.87 4.56 14.16
C PRO A 88 11.19 3.35 13.49
N SER A 89 11.54 3.07 12.23
CA SER A 89 11.11 1.87 11.50
C SER A 89 11.77 0.60 12.07
N ARG A 90 11.31 0.18 13.26
CA ARG A 90 11.81 -0.98 14.02
C ARG A 90 10.66 -1.88 14.42
N LYS A 91 10.81 -3.18 14.10
CA LYS A 91 9.81 -4.22 14.39
C LYS A 91 9.38 -4.27 15.86
N ASP A 92 10.33 -4.37 16.77
CA ASP A 92 10.10 -4.61 18.20
C ASP A 92 9.30 -3.47 18.87
N ILE A 93 9.62 -2.23 18.52
CA ILE A 93 8.90 -1.05 19.03
C ILE A 93 7.48 -1.00 18.46
N LEU A 94 7.34 -1.26 17.16
CA LEU A 94 6.07 -1.18 16.46
C LEU A 94 5.09 -2.28 16.90
N ASP A 95 5.57 -3.53 17.02
CA ASP A 95 4.80 -4.65 17.56
C ASP A 95 4.30 -4.35 18.98
N PHE A 96 5.19 -3.86 19.85
CA PHE A 96 4.80 -3.48 21.21
C PHE A 96 3.77 -2.35 21.23
N ALA A 97 3.97 -1.32 20.40
CA ALA A 97 3.06 -0.18 20.32
C ALA A 97 1.64 -0.57 19.87
N ILE A 98 1.54 -1.54 18.96
CA ILE A 98 0.27 -2.03 18.44
C ILE A 98 -0.42 -2.92 19.47
N PHE A 99 0.26 -3.95 19.98
CA PHE A 99 -0.37 -5.04 20.72
C PHE A 99 -0.33 -4.91 22.25
N HIS A 100 0.66 -4.21 22.78
CA HIS A 100 0.95 -4.23 24.22
C HIS A 100 0.79 -2.86 24.88
N ALA A 101 0.53 -1.80 24.10
CA ALA A 101 0.45 -0.43 24.58
C ALA A 101 -0.94 0.21 24.29
N PRO A 102 -1.99 -0.12 25.08
CA PRO A 102 -3.34 0.43 24.86
C PRO A 102 -3.45 1.96 24.99
N MET A 103 -2.55 2.61 25.72
CA MET A 103 -2.50 4.08 25.83
C MET A 103 -2.10 4.77 24.51
N ILE A 104 -1.42 4.05 23.62
CA ILE A 104 -1.06 4.58 22.31
C ILE A 104 -2.31 4.56 21.43
N VAL A 105 -2.76 5.72 20.98
CA VAL A 105 -3.94 5.87 20.13
C VAL A 105 -3.59 6.19 18.68
N GLY A 106 -2.32 6.31 18.34
CA GLY A 106 -1.84 6.51 16.97
C GLY A 106 -0.32 6.39 16.89
N ILE A 107 0.18 6.05 15.71
CA ILE A 107 1.61 5.75 15.50
C ILE A 107 2.10 6.52 14.26
N LEU A 108 3.19 7.27 14.42
CA LEU A 108 3.95 7.89 13.35
C LEU A 108 5.26 7.09 13.20
N ILE A 109 5.54 6.60 12.00
CA ILE A 109 6.77 5.87 11.68
C ILE A 109 7.69 6.83 10.94
N ASP A 110 8.93 6.97 11.42
CA ASP A 110 10.01 7.62 10.68
C ASP A 110 10.41 6.74 9.49
N GLY A 111 10.17 7.22 8.27
CA GLY A 111 10.50 6.53 7.02
C GLY A 111 11.98 6.51 6.68
N LYS A 112 12.84 7.13 7.49
CA LYS A 112 14.29 7.03 7.34
C LYS A 112 14.73 5.58 7.46
N ILE A 113 15.26 5.03 6.37
CA ILE A 113 15.93 3.73 6.36
C ILE A 113 17.16 3.87 7.27
N MET A 114 17.10 3.24 8.44
CA MET A 114 18.28 3.17 9.28
C MET A 114 19.25 2.16 8.67
N ASN A 115 20.48 2.59 8.39
CA ASN A 115 21.62 1.70 8.05
C ASN A 115 22.07 0.90 9.29
N THR A 116 21.12 0.35 10.04
CA THR A 116 21.43 -0.56 11.13
C THR A 116 21.69 -1.93 10.52
N THR A 117 22.91 -2.42 10.76
CA THR A 117 23.35 -3.79 10.45
C THR A 117 22.60 -4.86 11.26
N ASN A 118 21.58 -4.48 12.02
CA ASN A 118 20.88 -5.33 12.97
C ASN A 118 19.56 -5.83 12.37
N ASN A 119 19.17 -7.05 12.75
CA ASN A 119 17.98 -7.81 12.31
C ASN A 119 16.61 -7.16 12.65
N HIS A 120 16.50 -5.84 12.68
CA HIS A 120 15.30 -5.10 13.08
C HIS A 120 14.45 -4.60 11.90
N HIS A 121 14.90 -4.85 10.67
CA HIS A 121 14.09 -4.63 9.47
C HIS A 121 12.83 -5.49 9.50
N PHE A 122 11.74 -4.97 8.94
CA PHE A 122 10.50 -5.71 8.80
C PHE A 122 9.88 -5.45 7.44
N THR A 123 8.97 -6.35 7.07
CA THR A 123 8.05 -6.16 5.96
C THR A 123 6.64 -6.41 6.48
N GLU A 124 5.66 -5.65 6.01
CA GLU A 124 4.26 -5.73 6.42
C GLU A 124 3.59 -7.07 6.03
N VAL A 125 4.21 -7.81 5.11
CA VAL A 125 3.73 -9.10 4.62
C VAL A 125 3.97 -10.19 5.67
N ASN A 126 3.17 -11.26 5.62
CA ASN A 126 3.38 -12.42 6.48
C ASN A 126 4.75 -13.09 6.21
N ASN A 127 5.23 -13.88 7.17
CA ASN A 127 6.38 -14.76 6.98
C ASN A 127 6.17 -15.76 5.84
N CYS A 128 4.91 -16.07 5.55
CA CYS A 128 4.47 -17.04 4.55
C CYS A 128 3.33 -16.42 3.73
N PRO A 129 3.66 -15.61 2.70
CA PRO A 129 2.65 -14.91 1.90
C PRO A 129 1.70 -15.84 1.14
N GLU A 130 2.13 -17.07 0.84
CA GLU A 130 1.40 -18.02 -0.03
C GLU A 130 0.27 -18.79 0.68
N ASN A 131 0.17 -18.75 2.02
CA ASN A 131 -0.82 -19.54 2.78
C ASN A 131 -2.29 -19.06 2.63
N LEU A 132 -2.59 -18.11 1.76
CA LEU A 132 -3.89 -17.44 1.68
C LEU A 132 -4.84 -17.99 0.59
N ILE A 133 -4.42 -18.94 -0.26
CA ILE A 133 -5.19 -19.42 -1.44
C ILE A 133 -5.84 -20.80 -1.27
N ASP A 134 -6.15 -21.22 -0.04
CA ASP A 134 -7.10 -22.31 0.24
C ASP A 134 -6.60 -23.79 0.17
N LEU A 135 -7.12 -24.54 1.14
CA LEU A 135 -7.45 -25.98 1.21
C LEU A 135 -6.36 -27.07 1.06
N SER A 136 -6.08 -27.72 2.20
CA SER A 136 -5.62 -29.11 2.41
C SER A 136 -4.11 -29.43 2.43
N ILE A 137 -3.22 -28.60 1.87
CA ILE A 137 -1.78 -28.89 1.97
C ILE A 137 -1.21 -28.21 3.22
N SER A 138 -1.12 -28.99 4.29
CA SER A 138 -0.67 -28.53 5.59
C SER A 138 0.80 -28.05 5.57
N THR A 139 0.96 -26.82 6.04
CA THR A 139 1.84 -26.40 7.16
C THR A 139 3.33 -26.14 6.98
N ASN A 140 3.98 -26.41 5.85
CA ASN A 140 5.38 -26.01 5.70
C ASN A 140 5.56 -24.98 4.60
N CYS A 141 5.76 -23.74 5.04
CA CYS A 141 6.32 -22.62 4.28
C CYS A 141 7.75 -22.95 3.84
N SER A 142 7.89 -23.98 3.00
CA SER A 142 9.13 -24.67 2.69
C SER A 142 9.94 -23.93 1.64
N ILE A 143 9.27 -23.18 0.75
CA ILE A 143 9.90 -22.61 -0.45
C ILE A 143 10.29 -21.14 -0.23
N ARG A 144 9.38 -20.29 0.27
CA ARG A 144 9.63 -18.84 0.43
C ARG A 144 9.27 -18.37 1.84
N LYS A 145 10.29 -18.28 2.70
CA LYS A 145 10.17 -17.67 4.04
C LYS A 145 10.58 -16.20 3.98
N ASN A 146 9.62 -15.33 4.22
CA ASN A 146 9.90 -13.93 4.52
C ASN A 146 10.31 -13.81 5.99
N LYS A 147 11.61 -13.93 6.28
CA LYS A 147 12.15 -13.90 7.65
C LYS A 147 11.77 -12.64 8.44
N TYR A 148 11.53 -11.53 7.73
CA TYR A 148 11.23 -10.22 8.31
C TYR A 148 9.74 -9.87 8.27
N GLY A 149 8.88 -10.84 7.92
CA GLY A 149 7.44 -10.65 7.93
C GLY A 149 6.89 -10.41 9.34
N ILE A 150 5.90 -9.52 9.42
CA ILE A 150 5.13 -9.28 10.66
C ILE A 150 3.63 -9.42 10.48
N ASN A 151 3.18 -9.73 9.25
CA ASN A 151 1.77 -9.96 8.95
C ASN A 151 0.86 -8.78 9.32
N PHE A 152 1.35 -7.55 9.19
CA PHE A 152 0.55 -6.35 9.45
C PHE A 152 -0.63 -6.21 8.49
N ARG A 153 -0.49 -6.73 7.26
CA ARG A 153 -1.61 -6.82 6.31
C ARG A 153 -2.69 -7.81 6.74
N GLY A 154 -2.39 -8.73 7.68
CA GLY A 154 -3.30 -9.80 8.11
C GLY A 154 -4.05 -9.53 9.42
N ILE A 155 -3.77 -8.41 10.09
CA ILE A 155 -4.34 -8.08 11.42
C ILE A 155 -5.21 -6.83 11.35
N SER A 156 -6.26 -6.75 12.17
CA SER A 156 -7.04 -5.52 12.33
C SER A 156 -6.44 -4.65 13.42
N ILE A 157 -6.12 -3.40 13.10
CA ILE A 157 -5.54 -2.43 14.01
C ILE A 157 -6.51 -1.26 14.18
N ASP A 158 -7.02 -1.06 15.39
CA ASP A 158 -7.98 0.02 15.70
C ASP A 158 -7.27 1.33 16.11
N LYS A 159 -6.14 1.60 15.48
CA LYS A 159 -5.32 2.80 15.64
C LYS A 159 -4.76 3.20 14.28
N PRO A 160 -4.72 4.50 13.92
CA PRO A 160 -4.08 4.96 12.70
C PRO A 160 -2.56 4.83 12.79
N ILE A 161 -1.93 4.42 11.69
CA ILE A 161 -0.47 4.32 11.55
C ILE A 161 -0.07 5.08 10.29
N PHE A 162 0.73 6.13 10.43
CA PHE A 162 1.20 6.96 9.31
C PHE A 162 2.71 6.85 9.15
N LEU A 163 3.17 6.77 7.92
CA LEU A 163 4.59 6.77 7.54
C LEU A 163 4.98 8.18 7.10
N LEU A 164 6.00 8.74 7.74
CA LEU A 164 6.55 10.05 7.43
C LEU A 164 7.79 9.89 6.56
N THR A 165 7.68 10.23 5.28
CA THR A 165 8.78 10.13 4.31
C THR A 165 9.61 11.40 4.21
N ASN A 166 9.05 12.55 4.62
CA ASN A 166 9.75 13.83 4.63
C ASN A 166 10.55 14.00 5.93
N GLN A 167 11.87 13.87 5.83
CA GLN A 167 12.76 13.93 7.01
C GLN A 167 12.70 15.28 7.74
N THR A 168 12.56 16.39 7.02
CA THR A 168 12.45 17.72 7.64
C THR A 168 11.26 17.79 8.60
N ILE A 169 10.12 17.21 8.20
CA ILE A 169 8.92 17.13 9.04
C ILE A 169 9.18 16.26 10.28
N VAL A 170 9.85 15.12 10.11
CA VAL A 170 10.20 14.25 11.24
C VAL A 170 11.10 14.99 12.23
N ASP A 171 12.11 15.68 11.75
CA ASP A 171 13.07 16.42 12.59
C ASP A 171 12.39 17.58 13.32
N ASP A 172 11.47 18.29 12.66
CA ASP A 172 10.64 19.32 13.29
C ASP A 172 9.76 18.73 14.39
N LEU A 173 9.08 17.60 14.13
CA LEU A 173 8.27 16.91 15.15
C LEU A 173 9.12 16.47 16.35
N ARG A 174 10.33 15.95 16.12
CA ARG A 174 11.27 15.58 17.19
C ARG A 174 11.69 16.79 18.00
N LYS A 175 12.09 17.88 17.33
CA LYS A 175 12.50 19.13 17.97
C LYS A 175 11.38 19.70 18.83
N ILE A 176 10.17 19.78 18.28
CA ILE A 176 8.99 20.28 19.00
C ILE A 176 8.68 19.34 20.18
N SER A 177 8.63 18.02 19.95
CA SER A 177 8.40 17.01 21.00
C SER A 177 9.41 17.16 22.16
N TYR A 178 10.70 17.30 21.86
CA TYR A 178 11.75 17.50 22.84
C TYR A 178 11.53 18.77 23.67
N LEU A 179 11.31 19.92 23.01
CA LEU A 179 11.13 21.22 23.67
C LEU A 179 9.96 21.21 24.66
N TYR A 180 8.80 20.68 24.25
CA TYR A 180 7.59 20.70 25.08
C TYR A 180 7.55 19.57 26.12
N ASN A 181 8.20 18.43 25.86
CA ASN A 181 8.22 17.33 26.82
C ASN A 181 9.24 17.52 27.95
N GLN A 182 10.38 18.21 27.70
CA GLN A 182 11.40 18.48 28.73
C GLN A 182 11.09 19.72 29.58
N GLN A 183 10.61 20.81 28.99
CA GLN A 183 10.55 22.11 29.68
C GLN A 183 9.23 22.42 30.41
N GLN A 184 8.13 21.68 30.18
CA GLN A 184 6.78 22.15 30.57
C GLN A 184 5.87 21.14 31.27
N ILE A 185 6.40 20.06 31.86
CA ILE A 185 5.61 19.17 32.75
C ILE A 185 4.94 20.00 33.87
N SER A 186 5.58 21.07 34.33
CA SER A 186 5.05 21.97 35.37
C SER A 186 3.97 22.95 34.90
N LYS A 187 3.71 23.10 33.58
CA LYS A 187 2.76 24.10 33.04
C LYS A 187 1.60 23.53 32.21
N GLY A 188 1.48 22.21 32.13
CA GLY A 188 0.35 21.56 31.43
C GLY A 188 0.29 21.81 29.92
N LYS A 189 1.39 22.26 29.31
CA LYS A 189 1.50 22.56 27.89
C LYS A 189 2.20 21.41 27.18
N TYR A 190 1.57 20.87 26.15
CA TYR A 190 2.07 19.74 25.37
C TYR A 190 1.57 19.82 23.94
N ILE A 191 2.24 19.09 23.05
CA ILE A 191 1.84 19.00 21.65
C ILE A 191 0.81 17.89 21.51
N ASN A 192 -0.35 18.24 20.97
CA ASN A 192 -1.36 17.28 20.56
C ASN A 192 -1.27 17.02 19.07
N VAL A 193 -1.33 15.75 18.69
CA VAL A 193 -1.48 15.33 17.30
C VAL A 193 -2.90 14.81 17.13
N HIS A 194 -3.51 15.12 15.97
CA HIS A 194 -4.82 14.60 15.59
C HIS A 194 -4.67 13.83 14.29
N MET A 195 -4.81 12.50 14.36
CA MET A 195 -4.70 11.60 13.21
C MET A 195 -6.10 11.17 12.75
N LYS A 196 -6.39 11.33 11.46
CA LYS A 196 -7.69 10.96 10.88
C LYS A 196 -7.51 10.12 9.62
N SER A 197 -7.90 8.86 9.71
CA SER A 197 -7.92 7.88 8.61
C SER A 197 -9.03 6.86 8.87
N TYR A 198 -10.26 7.37 9.03
CA TYR A 198 -11.42 6.54 9.33
C TYR A 198 -11.81 5.71 8.11
N ALA A 199 -11.80 4.39 8.25
CA ALA A 199 -12.27 3.48 7.22
C ALA A 199 -13.79 3.28 7.31
N TYR A 200 -14.51 3.56 6.22
CA TYR A 200 -15.96 3.32 6.14
C TYR A 200 -16.31 1.83 5.99
N GLY A 201 -15.40 1.04 5.42
CA GLY A 201 -15.54 -0.41 5.31
C GLY A 201 -15.53 -1.07 6.68
N ILE A 202 -16.55 -1.88 6.98
CA ILE A 202 -16.69 -2.59 8.26
C ILE A 202 -16.89 -4.08 8.06
N LYS A 203 -16.42 -4.87 9.04
CA LYS A 203 -16.59 -6.33 9.16
C LYS A 203 -15.88 -7.14 8.07
N ASN A 204 -16.40 -7.14 6.84
CA ASN A 204 -15.89 -7.93 5.72
C ASN A 204 -16.35 -7.39 4.36
N ALA A 205 -15.74 -7.90 3.29
CA ALA A 205 -15.97 -7.44 1.92
C ALA A 205 -17.41 -7.70 1.47
N GLN A 206 -18.02 -8.81 1.87
CA GLN A 206 -19.40 -9.13 1.52
C GLN A 206 -20.39 -8.07 2.05
N ILE A 207 -20.24 -7.66 3.31
CA ILE A 207 -21.07 -6.62 3.92
C ILE A 207 -20.83 -5.26 3.27
N CYS A 208 -19.57 -4.94 2.95
CA CYS A 208 -19.22 -3.70 2.29
C CYS A 208 -19.80 -3.63 0.87
N ASN A 209 -19.57 -4.64 0.03
CA ASN A 209 -20.08 -4.71 -1.34
C ASN A 209 -21.62 -4.69 -1.40
N ARG A 210 -22.31 -5.25 -0.38
CA ARG A 210 -23.77 -5.10 -0.27
C ARG A 210 -24.21 -3.64 -0.05
N ARG A 211 -23.36 -2.81 0.56
CA ARG A 211 -23.64 -1.41 0.91
C ARG A 211 -23.07 -0.40 -0.07
N SER A 212 -22.05 -0.76 -0.85
CA SER A 212 -21.36 0.12 -1.80
C SER A 212 -21.53 -0.37 -3.24
N LYS A 213 -21.82 0.55 -4.17
CA LYS A 213 -21.88 0.25 -5.61
C LYS A 213 -20.53 0.37 -6.35
N SER A 214 -19.42 0.60 -5.65
CA SER A 214 -18.12 0.84 -6.29
C SER A 214 -16.96 0.35 -5.41
N THR A 215 -15.94 -0.22 -6.05
CA THR A 215 -14.69 -0.70 -5.46
C THR A 215 -13.51 0.08 -6.05
N TYR A 216 -12.55 0.46 -5.21
CA TYR A 216 -11.32 1.16 -5.60
C TYR A 216 -10.11 0.43 -4.98
N PHE A 217 -9.01 0.30 -5.72
CA PHE A 217 -7.78 -0.39 -5.29
C PHE A 217 -6.56 0.50 -5.54
N ASP A 218 -5.62 0.55 -4.59
CA ASP A 218 -4.34 1.28 -4.70
C ASP A 218 -3.15 0.34 -4.98
N ALA A 219 -2.10 0.89 -5.60
CA ALA A 219 -0.92 0.19 -6.10
C ALA A 219 0.28 0.24 -5.12
N GLY A 220 1.02 -0.87 -5.03
CA GLY A 220 2.35 -0.93 -4.38
C GLY A 220 3.46 -0.95 -5.43
N ALA A 221 4.45 -0.07 -5.30
CA ALA A 221 5.36 0.29 -6.40
C ALA A 221 6.72 -0.44 -6.44
N GLN A 222 7.24 -0.99 -5.34
CA GLN A 222 8.67 -1.32 -5.29
C GLN A 222 9.04 -2.75 -5.77
N SER A 223 8.24 -3.78 -5.48
CA SER A 223 8.54 -5.14 -5.95
C SER A 223 8.23 -5.34 -7.43
N THR A 224 7.19 -4.67 -7.93
CA THR A 224 6.65 -4.89 -9.28
C THR A 224 7.39 -4.10 -10.36
N ALA A 225 7.92 -2.91 -10.05
CA ALA A 225 8.48 -2.01 -11.05
C ALA A 225 9.70 -2.60 -11.79
N PHE A 226 10.62 -3.27 -11.08
CA PHE A 226 11.80 -3.86 -11.72
C PHE A 226 11.44 -4.98 -12.71
N GLY A 227 10.49 -5.85 -12.36
CA GLY A 227 10.00 -6.88 -13.28
C GLY A 227 9.34 -6.27 -14.51
N VAL A 228 8.52 -5.23 -14.32
CA VAL A 228 7.86 -4.49 -15.41
C VAL A 228 8.88 -3.85 -16.35
N VAL A 229 9.87 -3.12 -15.82
CA VAL A 229 10.93 -2.48 -16.61
C VAL A 229 11.75 -3.53 -17.36
N THR A 230 12.08 -4.64 -16.72
CA THR A 230 12.83 -5.74 -17.37
C THR A 230 12.04 -6.33 -18.53
N LEU A 231 10.75 -6.58 -18.35
CA LEU A 231 9.89 -7.15 -19.39
C LEU A 231 9.72 -6.19 -20.58
N PHE A 232 9.58 -4.89 -20.31
CA PHE A 232 9.59 -3.87 -21.37
C PHE A 232 10.92 -3.80 -22.10
N GLY A 233 12.05 -3.86 -21.39
CA GLY A 233 13.39 -3.89 -22.00
C GLY A 233 13.58 -5.11 -22.88
N LEU A 234 13.11 -6.28 -22.46
CA LEU A 234 13.15 -7.51 -23.23
C LEU A 234 12.26 -7.43 -24.48
N ALA A 235 11.01 -6.97 -24.34
CA ALA A 235 10.10 -6.78 -25.47
C ALA A 235 10.69 -5.79 -26.49
N TRP A 236 11.30 -4.70 -26.02
CA TRP A 236 11.99 -3.73 -26.87
C TRP A 236 13.19 -4.32 -27.59
N LEU A 237 14.02 -5.11 -26.90
CA LEU A 237 15.18 -5.77 -27.48
C LEU A 237 14.76 -6.78 -28.56
N LEU A 238 13.77 -7.61 -28.27
CA LEU A 238 13.23 -8.59 -29.21
C LEU A 238 12.56 -7.90 -30.42
N GLY A 239 11.89 -6.76 -30.23
CA GLY A 239 11.36 -5.97 -31.34
C GLY A 239 12.43 -5.37 -32.26
N ARG A 240 13.68 -5.23 -31.78
CA ARG A 240 14.81 -4.69 -32.56
C ARG A 240 15.66 -5.75 -33.24
N ILE A 241 15.77 -6.92 -32.63
CA ILE A 241 16.31 -8.07 -33.36
C ILE A 241 15.35 -8.29 -34.53
N ASN A 242 15.86 -8.52 -35.73
CA ASN A 242 15.05 -8.75 -36.93
C ASN A 242 14.40 -10.15 -36.85
N LEU A 243 13.70 -10.41 -35.74
CA LEU A 243 13.04 -11.65 -35.40
C LEU A 243 12.05 -12.01 -36.49
N SER A 244 11.44 -11.05 -37.18
CA SER A 244 10.64 -11.30 -38.38
C SER A 244 11.41 -12.13 -39.42
N GLN A 245 12.69 -11.83 -39.71
CA GLN A 245 13.47 -12.61 -40.70
C GLN A 245 13.82 -14.01 -40.20
N LEU A 246 14.15 -14.16 -38.91
CA LEU A 246 14.43 -15.48 -38.29
C LEU A 246 13.15 -16.31 -38.08
N LEU A 247 12.02 -15.63 -37.83
CA LEU A 247 10.73 -16.25 -37.53
C LEU A 247 9.98 -16.66 -38.81
N ILE A 248 10.16 -15.94 -39.92
CA ILE A 248 9.53 -16.28 -41.20
C ILE A 248 10.18 -17.53 -41.83
N SER A 249 11.45 -17.83 -41.53
CA SER A 249 12.17 -18.95 -42.17
C SER A 249 11.90 -20.34 -41.58
N ASN A 250 11.23 -20.46 -40.43
CA ASN A 250 11.02 -21.74 -39.75
C ASN A 250 9.54 -21.93 -39.36
N ASN A 251 8.88 -22.91 -39.98
CA ASN A 251 7.46 -23.20 -39.73
C ASN A 251 7.17 -23.72 -38.31
N ASN A 252 8.21 -24.00 -37.50
CA ASN A 252 8.07 -24.45 -36.11
C ASN A 252 8.17 -23.31 -35.08
N ASN A 253 8.08 -22.06 -35.53
CA ASN A 253 8.23 -20.92 -34.64
C ASN A 253 6.99 -20.74 -33.75
N LYS A 254 7.27 -20.40 -32.49
CA LYS A 254 6.28 -20.15 -31.45
C LYS A 254 6.13 -18.65 -31.25
N ASP A 255 4.91 -18.20 -31.00
CA ASP A 255 4.64 -16.81 -30.67
C ASP A 255 5.05 -16.49 -29.23
N ILE A 256 5.42 -15.23 -29.00
CA ILE A 256 5.78 -14.72 -27.67
C ILE A 256 4.71 -13.73 -27.22
N VAL A 257 4.09 -14.00 -26.07
CA VAL A 257 3.10 -13.12 -25.46
C VAL A 257 3.66 -12.49 -24.19
N PHE A 258 3.69 -11.16 -24.15
CA PHE A 258 4.06 -10.40 -22.95
C PHE A 258 2.81 -10.05 -22.16
N LEU A 259 2.77 -10.44 -20.89
CA LEU A 259 1.62 -10.22 -20.00
C LEU A 259 2.04 -9.44 -18.76
N PHE A 260 1.26 -8.41 -18.45
CA PHE A 260 1.35 -7.67 -17.19
C PHE A 260 0.11 -7.95 -16.37
N ILE A 261 0.28 -8.68 -15.27
CA ILE A 261 -0.82 -9.16 -14.46
C ILE A 261 -0.97 -8.25 -13.24
N ASN A 262 -2.12 -7.58 -13.15
CA ASN A 262 -2.48 -6.75 -11.99
C ASN A 262 -3.18 -7.59 -10.93
N GLY A 263 -2.90 -7.31 -9.65
CA GLY A 263 -3.59 -7.96 -8.54
C GLY A 263 -2.85 -9.16 -7.91
N GLU A 264 -1.61 -9.43 -8.33
CA GLU A 264 -0.85 -10.58 -7.80
C GLU A 264 -0.61 -10.52 -6.29
N ASN A 265 -0.37 -9.31 -5.77
CA ASN A 265 -0.22 -9.06 -4.33
C ASN A 265 -1.51 -9.31 -3.51
N TRP A 266 -2.64 -9.55 -4.18
CA TRP A 266 -3.96 -9.76 -3.60
C TRP A 266 -4.43 -11.20 -3.84
N ASN A 267 -3.67 -12.17 -3.33
CA ASN A 267 -3.92 -13.59 -3.50
C ASN A 267 -3.98 -14.01 -4.98
N TYR A 268 -3.04 -13.53 -5.80
CA TYR A 268 -2.92 -13.94 -7.21
C TYR A 268 -4.20 -13.70 -8.01
N TYR A 269 -4.98 -12.68 -7.64
CA TYR A 269 -6.28 -12.41 -8.25
C TYR A 269 -6.19 -12.24 -9.77
N GLY A 270 -5.14 -11.55 -10.23
CA GLY A 270 -4.92 -11.35 -11.66
C GLY A 270 -4.66 -12.65 -12.40
N THR A 271 -3.75 -13.49 -11.88
CA THR A 271 -3.43 -14.80 -12.47
C THR A 271 -4.63 -15.74 -12.42
N LEU A 272 -5.42 -15.73 -11.34
CA LEU A 272 -6.64 -16.53 -11.22
C LEU A 272 -7.69 -16.12 -12.26
N GLU A 273 -7.94 -14.81 -12.42
CA GLU A 273 -8.89 -14.32 -13.42
C GLU A 273 -8.37 -14.58 -14.84
N LEU A 274 -7.07 -14.40 -15.10
CA LEU A 274 -6.42 -14.74 -16.37
C LEU A 274 -6.59 -16.23 -16.71
N SER A 275 -6.34 -17.09 -15.74
CA SER A 275 -6.48 -18.54 -15.91
C SER A 275 -7.93 -18.91 -16.24
N LYS A 276 -8.89 -18.31 -15.55
CA LYS A 276 -10.32 -18.49 -15.80
C LYS A 276 -10.70 -18.08 -17.22
N ILE A 277 -10.26 -16.91 -17.69
CA ILE A 277 -10.60 -16.45 -19.05
C ILE A 277 -9.92 -17.29 -20.14
N ILE A 278 -8.72 -17.84 -19.90
CA ILE A 278 -8.06 -18.78 -20.81
C ILE A 278 -8.83 -20.10 -20.87
N LEU A 279 -9.20 -20.67 -19.72
CA LEU A 279 -9.98 -21.91 -19.64
C LEU A 279 -11.36 -21.79 -20.29
N GLU A 280 -11.98 -20.62 -20.19
CA GLU A 280 -13.25 -20.32 -20.84
C GLU A 280 -13.10 -19.93 -22.33
N LYS A 281 -11.89 -20.01 -22.89
CA LYS A 281 -11.57 -19.64 -24.30
C LYS A 281 -11.94 -18.20 -24.65
N ARG A 282 -11.85 -17.30 -23.67
CA ARG A 282 -12.17 -15.86 -23.79
C ARG A 282 -10.94 -14.97 -23.86
N PHE A 283 -9.73 -15.51 -23.81
CA PHE A 283 -8.49 -14.73 -23.91
C PHE A 283 -7.93 -14.77 -25.33
N PRO A 284 -7.50 -13.65 -25.94
CA PRO A 284 -7.66 -12.27 -25.44
C PRO A 284 -9.13 -11.84 -25.41
N TYR A 285 -9.50 -11.05 -24.40
CA TYR A 285 -10.88 -10.60 -24.23
C TYR A 285 -11.24 -9.61 -25.34
N LYS A 286 -12.19 -9.96 -26.21
CA LYS A 286 -12.68 -9.08 -27.28
C LYS A 286 -13.47 -7.92 -26.68
N ILE A 287 -12.88 -6.73 -26.67
CA ILE A 287 -13.50 -5.51 -26.08
C ILE A 287 -14.59 -4.96 -26.98
N ASP A 288 -14.51 -5.18 -28.30
CA ASP A 288 -15.48 -4.63 -29.25
C ASP A 288 -15.86 -5.66 -30.32
N LYS A 289 -17.17 -5.87 -30.52
CA LYS A 289 -17.70 -6.71 -31.63
C LYS A 289 -17.79 -5.91 -32.93
N SER A 290 -17.50 -4.60 -32.90
CA SER A 290 -17.71 -3.68 -34.01
C SER A 290 -16.46 -3.41 -34.85
N SER A 291 -15.27 -3.73 -34.34
CA SER A 291 -14.03 -3.72 -35.12
C SER A 291 -13.92 -5.02 -35.91
N ASN A 292 -13.77 -4.93 -37.22
CA ASN A 292 -13.46 -6.05 -38.14
C ASN A 292 -12.11 -6.77 -37.84
N GLU A 293 -11.56 -6.66 -36.63
CA GLU A 293 -10.40 -7.41 -36.12
C GLU A 293 -10.82 -8.85 -35.74
N ASP A 294 -11.53 -9.53 -36.65
CA ASP A 294 -12.21 -10.81 -36.39
C ASP A 294 -11.26 -12.01 -36.24
N ASN A 295 -9.95 -11.84 -36.35
CA ASN A 295 -9.03 -12.96 -36.60
C ASN A 295 -8.09 -13.34 -35.44
N LEU A 296 -8.22 -12.74 -34.25
CA LEU A 296 -7.46 -13.25 -33.10
C LEU A 296 -8.09 -14.55 -32.58
N HIS A 297 -7.44 -15.67 -32.89
CA HIS A 297 -7.77 -16.97 -32.32
C HIS A 297 -7.61 -16.93 -30.80
N PRO A 298 -8.59 -17.42 -30.02
CA PRO A 298 -8.43 -17.53 -28.58
C PRO A 298 -7.19 -18.34 -28.21
N ILE A 299 -6.43 -17.84 -27.25
CA ILE A 299 -5.32 -18.56 -26.64
C ILE A 299 -5.90 -19.48 -25.58
N GLU A 300 -5.76 -20.77 -25.80
CA GLU A 300 -6.18 -21.83 -24.89
C GLU A 300 -4.97 -22.36 -24.11
N SER A 301 -5.21 -23.12 -23.04
CA SER A 301 -4.12 -23.70 -22.25
C SER A 301 -3.21 -24.61 -23.08
N GLU A 302 -3.76 -25.28 -24.09
CA GLU A 302 -3.00 -26.15 -25.01
C GLU A 302 -2.09 -25.39 -25.98
N HIS A 303 -2.28 -24.08 -26.16
CA HIS A 303 -1.42 -23.24 -26.99
C HIS A 303 -0.18 -22.72 -26.24
N ILE A 304 -0.10 -22.91 -24.92
CA ILE A 304 0.97 -22.37 -24.08
C ILE A 304 2.02 -23.47 -23.84
N ASP A 305 3.14 -23.41 -24.54
CA ASP A 305 4.24 -24.37 -24.34
C ASP A 305 5.08 -24.06 -23.10
N ILE A 306 5.39 -22.77 -22.87
CA ILE A 306 6.28 -22.31 -21.80
C ILE A 306 5.71 -21.02 -21.21
N MET A 307 5.63 -20.96 -19.89
CA MET A 307 5.32 -19.75 -19.14
C MET A 307 6.54 -19.34 -18.31
N ILE A 308 7.03 -18.11 -18.53
CA ILE A 308 8.14 -17.53 -17.78
C ILE A 308 7.59 -16.41 -16.91
N ASN A 309 7.71 -16.57 -15.59
CA ASN A 309 7.37 -15.52 -14.63
C ASN A 309 8.65 -14.83 -14.14
N ILE A 310 8.64 -13.50 -14.11
CA ILE A 310 9.76 -12.67 -13.66
C ILE A 310 9.38 -12.04 -12.32
N ASP A 311 10.14 -12.36 -11.28
CA ASP A 311 9.89 -11.90 -9.91
C ASP A 311 11.19 -11.42 -9.24
N GLN A 312 11.14 -10.27 -8.56
CA GLN A 312 12.20 -9.71 -7.70
C GLN A 312 13.64 -9.62 -8.28
N LEU A 313 13.80 -9.35 -9.58
CA LEU A 313 15.14 -9.27 -10.21
C LEU A 313 16.07 -8.17 -9.67
N GLY A 314 15.55 -7.19 -8.93
CA GLY A 314 16.33 -6.04 -8.45
C GLY A 314 17.16 -6.27 -7.19
N ILE A 315 17.02 -7.42 -6.50
CA ILE A 315 17.59 -7.61 -5.15
C ILE A 315 19.03 -8.16 -5.19
N ASN A 316 19.36 -9.04 -6.13
CA ASN A 316 20.69 -9.65 -6.24
C ASN A 316 21.29 -9.35 -7.62
N HIS A 317 22.21 -8.39 -7.68
CA HIS A 317 22.84 -7.99 -8.94
C HIS A 317 23.81 -9.04 -9.51
N ASN A 318 24.24 -10.01 -8.70
CA ASN A 318 25.30 -10.94 -9.08
C ASN A 318 24.78 -12.31 -9.52
N HIS A 319 23.54 -12.67 -9.16
CA HIS A 319 22.99 -13.99 -9.45
C HIS A 319 21.51 -13.90 -9.85
N THR A 320 21.15 -14.65 -10.88
CA THR A 320 19.75 -14.91 -11.25
C THR A 320 19.42 -16.35 -10.91
N TYR A 321 18.33 -16.56 -10.16
CA TYR A 321 17.85 -17.88 -9.81
C TYR A 321 16.65 -18.24 -10.69
N ILE A 322 16.64 -19.46 -11.20
CA ILE A 322 15.51 -20.00 -11.95
C ILE A 322 14.82 -21.02 -11.05
N LEU A 323 13.54 -20.76 -10.75
CA LEU A 323 12.67 -21.69 -10.06
C LEU A 323 11.81 -22.39 -11.09
N TYR A 324 11.73 -23.71 -11.00
CA TYR A 324 10.97 -24.54 -11.93
C TYR A 324 10.31 -25.70 -11.18
N ASP A 325 9.21 -26.21 -11.74
CA ASP A 325 8.58 -27.44 -11.27
C ASP A 325 9.37 -28.64 -11.80
N ASN A 326 9.95 -29.43 -10.90
CA ASN A 326 10.78 -30.58 -11.25
C ASN A 326 9.99 -31.74 -11.90
N THR A 327 8.66 -31.68 -11.87
CA THR A 327 7.76 -32.60 -12.56
C THR A 327 7.45 -32.18 -13.99
N HIS A 328 7.90 -31.00 -14.42
CA HIS A 328 7.59 -30.52 -15.76
C HIS A 328 8.34 -31.33 -16.85
N PRO A 329 7.64 -31.94 -17.83
CA PRO A 329 8.24 -32.84 -18.83
C PRO A 329 9.36 -32.20 -19.66
N PHE A 330 9.32 -30.88 -19.85
CA PHE A 330 10.36 -30.12 -20.54
C PHE A 330 11.76 -30.36 -19.94
N LEU A 331 11.85 -30.56 -18.61
CA LEU A 331 13.13 -30.69 -17.91
C LEU A 331 13.71 -32.10 -17.94
N GLU A 332 12.91 -33.11 -18.29
CA GLU A 332 13.46 -34.45 -18.54
C GLU A 332 14.45 -34.45 -19.70
N LYS A 333 14.34 -33.48 -20.63
CA LYS A 333 15.27 -33.33 -21.75
C LYS A 333 16.62 -32.68 -21.38
N PHE A 334 16.72 -32.12 -20.17
CA PHE A 334 17.92 -31.43 -19.68
C PHE A 334 18.58 -32.13 -18.49
N LYS A 335 18.01 -33.25 -18.03
CA LYS A 335 18.65 -34.22 -17.13
C LYS A 335 19.40 -35.24 -17.98
#